data_AF-A0A6G0VT34-F1
#
_entry.id   AF-A0A6G0VT34-F1
#
_cell.length_a   1.000
_cell.length_b   1.000
_cell.length_c   1.000
_cell.angle_alpha   90.00
_cell.angle_beta   90.00
_cell.angle_gamma   90.00
#
_symmetry.space_group_name_H-M   'P 1'
#
loop_
_entity.id
_entity.type
_entity.pdbx_description
1 polymer ?
#
loop_
_entity_poly.entity_id
_entity_poly.type
_entity_poly.pdbx_seq_one_letter_code
_entity_poly.pdbx_strand_id
1 'polypeptide(L)'
;MVSGTFANIPLVNKLVNKTGQKILHIPSRQELCVFDAAHIYANEGRLLIAIFAKDYGSGSSRNWAAKRTSLLGIKVVIAESYERIHRSNIVGMGIIP
;
A
#
# COMPACT_ATOMS: atom_id res chain seq x y z
N MET A 1 -8.64 9.50 7.93
CA MET A 1 -8.50 8.19 8.60
C MET A 1 -7.51 7.35 7.80
N VAL A 2 -6.27 7.20 8.29
CA VAL A 2 -5.16 6.50 7.59
C VAL A 2 -4.98 5.06 8.09
N SER A 3 -5.35 4.80 9.34
CA SER A 3 -5.27 3.50 10.03
C SER A 3 -6.05 2.36 9.36
N GLY A 4 -7.04 2.67 8.50
CA GLY A 4 -7.83 1.68 7.75
C GLY A 4 -7.34 1.40 6.33
N THR A 5 -6.12 1.84 5.98
CA THR A 5 -5.55 1.58 4.64
C THR A 5 -5.09 0.13 4.55
N PHE A 6 -5.49 -0.59 3.51
CA PHE A 6 -5.26 -2.04 3.38
C PHE A 6 -5.93 -2.88 4.48
N ALA A 7 -6.92 -2.34 5.18
CA ALA A 7 -7.69 -3.01 6.23
C ALA A 7 -8.82 -3.93 5.71
N ASN A 8 -8.88 -4.18 4.41
CA ASN A 8 -9.90 -5.06 3.83
C ASN A 8 -9.63 -6.51 4.21
N ILE A 9 -10.63 -7.17 4.77
CA ILE A 9 -10.60 -8.56 5.25
C ILE A 9 -10.05 -9.56 4.20
N PRO A 10 -10.36 -9.46 2.89
CA PRO A 10 -9.81 -10.39 1.90
C PRO A 10 -8.40 -10.03 1.39
N LEU A 11 -7.69 -9.07 1.98
CA LEU A 11 -6.34 -8.73 1.53
C LEU A 11 -5.40 -9.93 1.75
N VAL A 12 -4.71 -10.34 0.69
CA VAL A 12 -3.67 -11.37 0.75
C VAL A 12 -2.32 -10.70 0.50
N ASN A 13 -1.47 -10.68 1.52
CA ASN A 13 -0.11 -10.16 1.39
C ASN A 13 0.86 -11.34 1.31
N LYS A 14 1.57 -11.46 0.18
CA LYS A 14 2.52 -12.58 -0.06
C LYS A 14 3.72 -12.61 0.90
N LEU A 15 3.94 -11.54 1.69
CA LEU A 15 4.99 -11.49 2.70
C LEU A 15 4.58 -12.14 4.04
N VAL A 16 3.30 -12.48 4.22
CA VAL A 16 2.78 -13.09 5.44
C VAL A 16 1.79 -14.22 5.11
N ASN A 17 1.78 -15.29 5.89
CA ASN A 17 0.86 -16.42 5.67
C ASN A 17 -0.57 -16.18 6.20
N LYS A 18 -0.95 -14.91 6.47
CA LYS A 18 -2.23 -14.53 7.07
C LYS A 18 -2.94 -13.51 6.18
N THR A 19 -4.26 -13.64 6.11
CA THR A 19 -5.13 -12.65 5.45
C THR A 19 -5.29 -11.39 6.32
N GLY A 20 -5.59 -10.27 5.67
CA GLY A 20 -5.86 -8.98 6.29
C GLY A 20 -4.67 -8.02 6.26
N GLN A 21 -4.70 -7.04 7.16
CA GLN A 21 -3.85 -5.85 7.14
C GLN A 21 -2.42 -6.04 7.65
N LYS A 22 -1.89 -7.26 7.60
CA LYS A 22 -0.57 -7.57 8.14
C LYS A 22 0.51 -7.49 7.08
N ILE A 23 1.70 -7.12 7.52
CA ILE A 23 2.91 -7.10 6.70
C ILE A 23 4.11 -7.47 7.56
N LEU A 24 5.12 -8.06 6.93
CA LEU A 24 6.41 -8.30 7.55
C LEU A 24 7.24 -7.02 7.51
N HIS A 25 7.65 -6.52 8.68
CA HIS A 25 8.72 -5.53 8.74
C HIS A 25 10.04 -6.25 8.45
N ILE A 26 10.63 -6.01 7.28
CA ILE A 26 11.78 -6.77 6.76
C ILE A 26 12.99 -6.70 7.71
N PRO A 27 13.37 -5.54 8.26
CA PRO A 27 14.52 -5.43 9.16
C PRO A 27 14.34 -6.19 10.48
N SER A 28 13.20 -6.03 11.16
CA SER A 28 12.97 -6.65 12.47
C SER A 28 12.39 -8.07 12.40
N ARG A 29 11.93 -8.49 11.21
CA ARG A 29 11.20 -9.75 10.96
C ARG A 29 9.92 -9.91 11.79
N GLN A 30 9.32 -8.80 12.22
CA GLN A 30 8.07 -8.80 12.96
C GLN A 30 6.86 -8.63 12.02
N GLU A 31 5.79 -9.38 12.28
CA GLU A 31 4.50 -9.16 11.64
C GLU A 31 3.78 -7.99 12.32
N LEU A 32 3.52 -6.91 11.59
CA LEU A 32 2.86 -5.71 12.08
C LEU A 32 1.65 -5.38 11.21
N CYS A 33 0.81 -4.44 11.67
CA CYS A 33 -0.16 -3.83 10.77
C CYS A 33 0.56 -2.94 9.75
N VAL A 34 0.01 -2.82 8.55
CA VAL A 34 0.60 -2.00 7.47
C VAL A 34 0.86 -0.55 7.91
N PHE A 35 -0.06 0.03 8.68
CA PHE A 35 0.10 1.39 9.22
C PHE A 35 1.31 1.51 10.16
N ASP A 36 1.46 0.57 11.10
CA ASP A 36 2.56 0.58 12.07
C ASP A 36 3.91 0.37 11.37
N ALA A 37 3.97 -0.56 10.42
CA ALA A 37 5.16 -0.78 9.61
C ALA A 37 5.54 0.48 8.82
N ALA A 38 4.56 1.14 8.19
CA ALA A 38 4.79 2.39 7.46
C ALA A 38 5.33 3.50 8.39
N HIS A 39 4.82 3.60 9.61
CA HIS A 39 5.28 4.56 10.60
C HIS A 39 6.72 4.29 11.05
N ILE A 40 7.08 3.02 11.28
CA ILE A 40 8.46 2.62 11.61
C ILE A 40 9.40 2.99 10.47
N TYR A 41 9.07 2.63 9.22
CA TYR A 41 9.90 2.97 8.07
C TYR A 41 10.04 4.49 7.87
N ALA A 42 8.97 5.26 8.13
CA ALA A 42 9.03 6.72 8.09
C ALA A 42 10.00 7.27 9.16
N ASN A 43 9.98 6.74 10.39
CA ASN A 43 10.91 7.12 11.45
C ASN A 43 12.35 6.71 11.14
N GLU A 44 12.55 5.62 10.40
CA GLU A 44 13.86 5.19 9.89
C GLU A 44 14.33 6.00 8.67
N GLY A 45 13.53 6.94 8.16
CA GLY A 45 13.85 7.73 6.96
C GLY A 45 13.89 6.90 5.67
N ARG A 46 13.18 5.77 5.62
CA ARG A 46 13.19 4.85 4.49
C ARG A 46 12.01 5.07 3.55
N LEU A 47 12.31 5.06 2.26
CA LEU A 47 11.30 5.16 1.21
C LEU A 47 10.58 3.82 1.02
N LEU A 48 9.28 3.89 0.75
CA LEU A 48 8.44 2.72 0.55
C LEU A 48 8.03 2.55 -0.91
N ILE A 49 8.03 1.29 -1.33
CA ILE A 49 7.53 0.82 -2.62
C ILE A 49 6.46 -0.22 -2.35
N ALA A 50 5.37 -0.21 -3.13
CA ALA A 50 4.34 -1.24 -3.07
C ALA A 50 4.33 -2.05 -4.36
N ILE A 51 4.17 -3.37 -4.24
CA ILE A 51 4.16 -4.30 -5.38
C ILE A 51 2.81 -5.00 -5.43
N PHE A 52 2.15 -4.95 -6.58
CA PHE A 52 0.85 -5.56 -6.84
C PHE A 52 0.89 -6.40 -8.12
N ALA A 53 -0.12 -7.24 -8.30
CA ALA A 53 -0.31 -8.04 -9.50
C ALA A 53 -1.10 -7.23 -10.55
N LYS A 54 -1.90 -7.93 -11.37
CA LYS A 54 -2.81 -7.33 -12.35
C LYS A 54 -3.97 -6.58 -11.67
N ASP A 55 -4.54 -5.66 -12.43
CA ASP A 55 -5.76 -4.91 -12.16
C ASP A 55 -5.74 -4.14 -10.84
N TYR A 56 -4.57 -3.58 -10.52
CA TYR A 56 -4.39 -2.78 -9.33
C TYR A 56 -5.26 -1.52 -9.38
N GLY A 57 -6.05 -1.33 -8.32
CA GLY A 57 -6.96 -0.20 -8.20
C GLY A 57 -8.36 -0.42 -8.75
N SER A 58 -8.75 -1.66 -9.08
CA SER A 58 -10.14 -1.96 -9.42
C SER A 58 -11.10 -1.66 -8.24
N GLY A 59 -12.33 -1.25 -8.55
CA GLY A 59 -13.37 -0.92 -7.57
C GLY A 59 -13.83 0.54 -7.58
N SER A 60 -14.73 0.95 -6.68
CA SER A 60 -15.35 2.28 -6.69
C SER A 60 -14.54 3.35 -5.94
N SER A 61 -13.89 3.00 -4.82
CA SER A 61 -13.24 3.95 -3.90
C SER A 61 -11.81 4.37 -4.29
N ARG A 62 -11.57 4.61 -5.59
CA ARG A 62 -10.24 4.79 -6.19
C ARG A 62 -9.49 6.03 -5.73
N ASN A 63 -10.18 7.16 -5.56
CA ASN A 63 -9.55 8.43 -5.16
C ASN A 63 -9.03 8.34 -3.72
N TRP A 64 -9.86 7.76 -2.83
CA TRP A 64 -9.47 7.52 -1.44
C TRP A 64 -8.35 6.49 -1.32
N ALA A 65 -8.35 5.44 -2.15
CA ALA A 65 -7.27 4.46 -2.19
C ALA A 65 -5.92 5.12 -2.51
N ALA A 66 -5.85 5.97 -3.55
CA ALA A 66 -4.61 6.66 -3.90
C ALA A 66 -4.12 7.61 -2.80
N LYS A 67 -5.03 8.41 -2.21
CA LYS A 67 -4.69 9.31 -1.09
C LYS A 67 -4.15 8.53 0.11
N ARG A 68 -4.77 7.41 0.44
CA ARG A 68 -4.35 6.54 1.53
C ARG A 68 -2.97 5.92 1.27
N THR A 69 -2.69 5.46 0.05
CA THR A 69 -1.36 4.96 -0.36
C THR A 69 -0.29 6.04 -0.16
N SER A 70 -0.57 7.28 -0.55
CA SER A 70 0.35 8.43 -0.35
C SER A 70 0.60 8.71 1.14
N LEU A 71 -0.43 8.66 1.97
CA LEU A 71 -0.34 8.90 3.42
C LEU A 71 0.45 7.83 4.18
N LEU A 72 0.64 6.64 3.60
CA LEU A 72 1.57 5.63 4.13
C LEU A 72 3.04 5.93 3.79
N GLY A 73 3.33 6.97 3.00
CA GLY A 73 4.69 7.30 2.59
C GLY A 73 5.20 6.52 1.37
N ILE A 74 4.32 5.79 0.68
CA ILE A 74 4.66 5.06 -0.55
C ILE A 74 4.97 6.06 -1.67
N LYS A 75 6.12 5.89 -2.33
CA LYS A 75 6.57 6.76 -3.43
C LYS A 75 6.46 6.11 -4.80
N VAL A 76 6.55 4.79 -4.84
CA VAL A 76 6.47 4.02 -6.07
C VAL A 76 5.49 2.88 -5.87
N VAL A 77 4.66 2.63 -6.88
CA VAL A 77 3.86 1.42 -6.99
C VAL A 77 4.32 0.69 -8.24
N ILE A 78 4.49 -0.61 -8.14
CA ILE A 78 4.83 -1.49 -9.26
C ILE A 78 3.70 -2.49 -9.38
N ALA A 79 3.02 -2.51 -10.52
CA ALA A 79 1.95 -3.45 -10.80
C ALA A 79 2.06 -3.99 -12.24
N GLU A 80 1.54 -5.20 -12.48
CA GLU A 80 1.49 -5.77 -13.83
C GLU A 80 0.50 -5.01 -14.73
N SER A 81 -0.61 -4.55 -14.15
CA SER A 81 -1.56 -3.65 -14.82
C SER A 81 -2.29 -2.77 -13.81
N TYR A 82 -2.75 -1.61 -14.28
CA TYR A 82 -3.49 -0.63 -13.49
C TYR A 82 -4.89 -0.44 -14.03
N GLU A 83 -5.86 -0.23 -13.14
CA GLU A 83 -7.14 0.37 -13.54
C GLU A 83 -6.90 1.82 -13.98
N ARG A 84 -7.48 2.20 -15.13
CA ARG A 84 -7.21 3.47 -15.81
C ARG A 84 -7.39 4.70 -14.91
N ILE A 85 -8.48 4.79 -14.17
CA ILE A 85 -8.77 5.95 -13.30
C ILE A 85 -7.86 5.93 -12.07
N HIS A 86 -7.62 4.75 -11.48
CA HIS A 86 -6.73 4.62 -10.34
C HIS A 86 -5.29 5.03 -10.66
N ARG A 87 -4.78 4.68 -11.85
CA ARG A 87 -3.46 5.12 -12.33
C ARG A 87 -3.34 6.64 -12.29
N SER A 88 -4.32 7.36 -12.85
CA SER A 88 -4.33 8.82 -12.84
C SER A 88 -4.37 9.40 -11.43
N ASN A 89 -5.12 8.77 -10.52
CA ASN A 89 -5.18 9.21 -9.13
C ASN A 89 -3.85 9.08 -8.41
N ILE A 90 -3.12 7.97 -8.61
CA ILE A 90 -1.80 7.73 -8.02
C ILE A 90 -0.78 8.75 -8.52
N VAL A 91 -0.76 9.02 -9.83
CA VAL A 91 0.07 10.09 -10.41
C VAL A 91 -0.29 11.44 -9.79
N GLY A 92 -1.58 11.74 -9.64
CA GLY A 92 -2.06 12.97 -9.00
C GLY A 92 -1.68 13.10 -7.52
N MET A 93 -1.37 11.99 -6.84
CA MET A 93 -0.85 11.99 -5.46
C MET A 93 0.68 12.08 -5.38
N GLY A 94 1.37 12.23 -6.52
CA GLY A 94 2.83 12.28 -6.60
C GLY A 94 3.52 10.92 -6.41
N ILE A 95 2.79 9.83 -6.66
CA ILE A 95 3.31 8.46 -6.60
C ILE A 95 3.62 8.01 -8.02
N ILE A 96 4.76 7.36 -8.23
CA ILE A 96 5.17 6.82 -9.53
C ILE A 96 4.53 5.44 -9.72
N PRO A 97 3.62 5.24 -10.70
CA PRO A 97 3.06 3.94 -11.05
C PRO A 97 3.98 3.12 -11.98
#